data_AF-A0A251W970-F1
#
_entry.id   AF-A0A251W970-F1
#
_cell.length_a   1.000
_cell.length_b   1.000
_cell.length_c   1.000
_cell.angle_alpha   90.00
_cell.angle_beta   90.00
_cell.angle_gamma   90.00
#
_symmetry.space_group_name_H-M   'P 1'
#
loop_
_entity.id
_entity.type
_entity.pdbx_description
1 polymer ?
#
loop_
_entity_poly.entity_id
_entity_poly.type
_entity_poly.pdbx_seq_one_letter_code
_entity_poly.pdbx_strand_id
1 'polypeptide(L)'
;MSYIIPQKNFILAYVKEHLAHRDDISDTAIIADSIINDCLIELVKIQMRDIAGDTERLWPLRTSINILDEAINDVGTCLAEEKIWLGQLMSYYEEPICAQLKYIAKEMETLYEKLQNSRQNGDILERQFTFQDLDCNNLEVPFELISIGSPDNLDGLVVKPLIQSEFRINIDLVADIALIQGQWFPYDLIIQELVFVIDDDGTLFISTENFPETLLKTAYQTIQQLAMSLYKLDEQDASI
;
A
#
# COMPACT_ATOMS: atom_id res chain seq x y z
N MET A 1 14.95 -2.44 -18.52
CA MET A 1 14.25 -3.09 -17.40
C MET A 1 13.96 -2.00 -16.41
N SER A 2 12.72 -1.52 -16.39
CA SER A 2 12.27 -0.48 -15.47
C SER A 2 11.55 -1.18 -14.31
N TYR A 3 12.19 -1.21 -13.14
CA TYR A 3 11.60 -1.76 -11.92
C TYR A 3 11.08 -0.60 -11.08
N ILE A 4 9.89 -0.76 -10.49
CA ILE A 4 9.35 0.23 -9.55
C ILE A 4 9.33 -0.37 -8.15
N ILE A 5 10.01 0.32 -7.24
CA ILE A 5 10.11 0.00 -5.81
C ILE A 5 8.93 0.69 -5.10
N PRO A 6 8.23 0.02 -4.17
CA PRO A 6 7.17 0.65 -3.39
C PRO A 6 7.64 1.95 -2.73
N GLN A 7 6.80 2.98 -2.77
CA GLN A 7 7.14 4.34 -2.32
C GLN A 7 7.69 4.34 -0.88
N LYS A 8 7.11 3.53 0.00
CA LYS A 8 7.53 3.34 1.40
C LYS A 8 9.01 2.94 1.50
N ASN A 9 9.40 1.91 0.77
CA ASN A 9 10.75 1.36 0.81
C ASN A 9 11.77 2.35 0.22
N PHE A 10 11.38 3.05 -0.85
CA PHE A 10 12.21 4.10 -1.43
C PHE A 10 12.46 5.25 -0.44
N ILE A 11 11.41 5.78 0.19
CA ILE A 11 11.55 6.90 1.14
C ILE A 11 12.35 6.44 2.37
N LEU A 12 12.10 5.23 2.87
CA LEU A 12 12.82 4.67 4.01
C LEU A 12 14.32 4.50 3.71
N ALA A 13 14.66 3.95 2.55
CA ALA A 13 16.05 3.85 2.09
C ALA A 13 16.71 5.23 1.93
N TYR A 14 15.99 6.19 1.34
CA TYR A 14 16.49 7.55 1.18
C TYR A 14 16.78 8.24 2.52
N VAL A 15 15.84 8.18 3.47
CA VAL A 15 16.02 8.75 4.82
C VAL A 15 17.23 8.10 5.51
N LYS A 16 17.35 6.77 5.44
CA LYS A 16 18.48 6.02 6.00
C LYS A 16 19.80 6.43 5.39
N GLU A 17 19.91 6.45 4.06
CA GLU A 17 21.14 6.81 3.35
C GLU A 17 21.55 8.26 3.59
N HIS A 18 20.59 9.19 3.54
CA HIS A 18 20.85 10.61 3.73
C HIS A 18 21.33 10.93 5.16
N LEU A 19 20.90 10.15 6.14
CA LEU A 19 21.30 10.27 7.54
C LEU A 19 22.56 9.47 7.88
N ALA A 20 22.83 8.35 7.20
CA ALA A 20 24.02 7.52 7.41
C ALA A 20 25.33 8.24 7.09
N HIS A 21 25.30 9.23 6.19
CA HIS A 21 26.48 10.03 5.81
C HIS A 21 26.70 11.25 6.73
N ARG A 22 25.87 11.43 7.77
CA ARG A 22 25.83 12.62 8.62
C ARG A 22 26.27 12.35 10.08
N ASP A 23 27.21 11.43 10.27
CA ASP A 23 27.74 11.01 11.59
C ASP A 23 28.35 12.16 12.45
N ASP A 24 28.45 13.40 11.95
CA ASP A 24 29.12 14.53 12.60
C ASP A 24 28.29 15.85 12.59
N ILE A 25 26.99 15.78 12.27
CA ILE A 25 26.13 16.97 12.17
C ILE A 25 25.46 17.25 13.51
N SER A 26 25.61 18.47 14.02
CA SER A 26 24.93 18.90 15.26
C SER A 26 23.42 18.77 15.14
N ASP A 27 22.75 18.34 16.21
CA ASP A 27 21.29 18.15 16.29
C ASP A 27 20.48 19.29 15.64
N THR A 28 20.95 20.52 15.74
CA THR A 28 20.34 21.73 15.15
C THR A 28 20.30 21.77 13.63
N ALA A 29 21.30 21.20 12.94
CA ALA A 29 21.34 21.16 11.47
C ALA A 29 20.53 19.99 10.91
N ILE A 30 20.32 18.94 11.72
CA ILE A 30 19.40 17.85 11.38
C ILE A 30 17.96 18.37 11.49
N ILE A 31 17.59 19.01 12.61
CA ILE A 31 16.24 19.57 12.84
C ILE A 31 15.81 20.58 11.77
N ALA A 32 16.77 21.29 11.14
CA ALA A 32 16.48 22.28 10.09
C ALA A 32 16.30 21.66 8.68
N ASP A 33 16.48 20.36 8.52
CA ASP A 33 16.39 19.69 7.22
C ASP A 33 14.93 19.45 6.82
N SER A 34 14.40 20.36 5.97
CA SER A 34 13.03 20.27 5.48
C SER A 34 12.78 19.02 4.65
N ILE A 35 13.81 18.47 3.98
CA ILE A 35 13.66 17.29 3.14
C ILE A 35 13.42 16.06 4.02
N ILE A 36 14.18 15.91 5.11
CA ILE A 36 13.97 14.82 6.07
C ILE A 36 12.60 14.92 6.72
N ASN A 37 12.17 16.13 7.11
CA ASN A 37 10.84 16.34 7.65
C ASN A 37 9.74 15.90 6.67
N ASP A 38 9.83 16.31 5.40
CA ASP A 38 8.85 15.95 4.37
C ASP A 38 8.83 14.43 4.11
N CYS A 39 10.01 13.79 4.07
CA CYS A 39 10.10 12.34 3.93
C CYS A 39 9.48 11.59 5.12
N LEU A 40 9.72 12.04 6.36
CA LEU A 40 9.12 11.43 7.55
C LEU A 40 7.60 11.62 7.58
N ILE A 41 7.09 12.79 7.16
CA ILE A 41 5.65 13.02 7.01
C ILE A 41 5.04 12.03 6.01
N GLU A 42 5.67 11.84 4.85
CA GLU A 42 5.17 10.89 3.85
C GLU A 42 5.25 9.44 4.34
N LEU A 43 6.31 9.05 5.06
CA LEU A 43 6.39 7.72 5.69
C LEU A 43 5.27 7.49 6.70
N VAL A 44 4.99 8.48 7.55
CA VAL A 44 3.89 8.39 8.53
C VAL A 44 2.54 8.34 7.83
N LYS A 45 2.32 9.10 6.75
CA LYS A 45 1.08 8.99 5.95
C LYS A 45 0.91 7.62 5.32
N ILE A 46 1.98 7.04 4.76
CA ILE A 46 1.94 5.68 4.21
C ILE A 46 1.62 4.69 5.32
N GLN A 47 2.29 4.78 6.47
CA GLN A 47 2.04 3.89 7.60
C GLN A 47 0.60 4.03 8.15
N MET A 48 0.06 5.25 8.25
CA MET A 48 -1.35 5.47 8.62
C MET A 48 -2.30 4.79 7.62
N ARG A 49 -2.00 4.84 6.32
CA ARG A 49 -2.79 4.12 5.29
C ARG A 49 -2.69 2.61 5.46
N ASP A 50 -1.49 2.09 5.69
CA ASP A 50 -1.27 0.65 5.93
C ASP A 50 -2.05 0.17 7.15
N ILE A 51 -1.96 0.91 8.26
CA ILE A 51 -2.69 0.62 9.49
C ILE A 51 -4.20 0.64 9.25
N ALA A 52 -4.73 1.69 8.61
CA ALA A 52 -6.17 1.80 8.32
C ALA A 52 -6.68 0.73 7.33
N GLY A 53 -5.80 0.26 6.43
CA GLY A 53 -6.10 -0.78 5.44
C GLY A 53 -5.98 -2.20 5.98
N ASP A 54 -5.40 -2.40 7.17
CA ASP A 54 -5.29 -3.71 7.81
C ASP A 54 -6.65 -4.12 8.41
N THR A 55 -7.35 -4.98 7.68
CA THR A 55 -8.65 -5.54 8.08
C THR A 55 -8.54 -6.70 9.06
N GLU A 56 -7.35 -7.31 9.20
CA GLU A 56 -7.13 -8.42 10.14
C GLU A 56 -6.78 -7.92 11.54
N ARG A 57 -6.24 -6.70 11.65
CA ARG A 57 -6.11 -6.01 12.93
C ARG A 57 -7.50 -5.87 13.54
N LEU A 58 -7.76 -6.62 14.62
CA LEU A 58 -8.92 -6.40 15.48
C LEU A 58 -8.67 -5.12 16.28
N TRP A 59 -8.95 -3.96 15.67
CA TRP A 59 -8.87 -2.67 16.34
C TRP A 59 -9.71 -2.73 17.63
N PRO A 60 -9.14 -2.47 18.82
CA PRO A 60 -9.92 -2.40 20.03
C PRO A 60 -11.04 -1.36 19.88
N LEU A 61 -12.28 -1.84 19.72
CA LEU A 61 -13.54 -1.09 19.51
C LEU A 61 -13.89 -0.06 20.59
N ARG A 62 -12.98 0.27 21.53
CA ARG A 62 -13.29 1.05 22.74
C ARG A 62 -12.20 2.00 23.21
N THR A 63 -11.04 2.02 22.61
CA THR A 63 -10.03 3.05 22.88
C THR A 63 -9.86 3.85 21.62
N SER A 64 -9.96 5.18 21.71
CA SER A 64 -9.53 6.10 20.67
C SER A 64 -8.05 5.82 20.36
N ILE A 65 -7.81 4.86 19.48
CA ILE A 65 -6.48 4.56 18.97
C ILE A 65 -6.16 5.72 18.07
N ASN A 66 -5.20 6.52 18.50
CA ASN A 66 -4.69 7.60 17.69
C ASN A 66 -3.83 6.95 16.61
N ILE A 67 -4.41 6.74 15.42
CA ILE A 67 -3.72 6.09 14.28
C ILE A 67 -2.38 6.77 13.97
N LEU A 68 -2.30 8.06 14.25
CA LEU A 68 -1.10 8.86 14.10
C LEU A 68 0.01 8.47 15.08
N ASP A 69 -0.32 8.27 16.36
CA ASP A 69 0.66 7.88 17.37
C ASP A 69 1.22 6.49 17.06
N GLU A 70 0.34 5.57 16.64
CA GLU A 70 0.75 4.22 16.22
C GLU A 70 1.65 4.27 14.98
N ALA A 71 1.27 5.04 13.95
CA ALA A 71 2.08 5.21 12.75
C ALA A 71 3.45 5.84 13.04
N ILE A 72 3.53 6.85 13.92
CA ILE A 72 4.79 7.46 14.35
C ILE A 72 5.68 6.44 15.07
N ASN A 73 5.11 5.63 15.95
CA ASN A 73 5.85 4.60 16.68
C ASN A 73 6.34 3.47 15.75
N ASP A 74 5.52 3.02 14.81
CA ASP A 74 5.89 2.00 13.83
C ASP A 74 7.05 2.50 12.93
N VAL A 75 6.96 3.73 12.42
CA VAL A 75 8.03 4.35 11.62
C VAL A 75 9.31 4.51 12.46
N GLY A 76 9.19 4.97 13.71
CA GLY A 76 10.33 5.10 14.62
C GLY A 76 11.01 3.76 14.92
N THR A 77 10.23 2.69 15.06
CA THR A 77 10.74 1.33 15.25
C THR A 77 11.48 0.85 14.00
N CYS A 78 10.89 1.03 12.80
CA CYS A 78 11.52 0.67 11.53
C CYS A 78 12.85 1.42 11.29
N LEU A 79 12.95 2.67 11.73
CA LEU A 79 14.20 3.44 11.67
C LEU A 79 15.22 2.96 12.72
N ALA A 80 14.76 2.53 13.89
CA ALA A 80 15.61 2.05 14.98
C ALA A 80 16.26 0.69 14.72
N GLU A 81 15.66 -0.15 13.85
CA GLU A 81 16.16 -1.49 13.50
C GLU A 81 17.60 -1.49 12.95
N GLU A 82 18.01 -0.43 12.26
CA GLU A 82 19.39 -0.28 11.78
C GLU A 82 20.31 0.44 12.75
N LYS A 83 19.86 1.58 13.31
CA LYS A 83 20.62 2.35 14.31
C LYS A 83 19.67 2.97 15.33
N ILE A 84 19.92 2.73 16.62
CA ILE A 84 19.10 3.23 17.74
C ILE A 84 18.88 4.76 17.69
N TRP A 85 19.89 5.53 17.28
CA TRP A 85 19.78 6.99 17.21
C TRP A 85 18.83 7.49 16.11
N LEU A 86 18.61 6.70 15.03
CA LEU A 86 17.62 7.02 14.00
C LEU A 86 16.19 6.90 14.55
N GLY A 87 15.94 5.95 15.46
CA GLY A 87 14.67 5.88 16.18
C GLY A 87 14.46 7.08 17.11
N GLN A 88 15.53 7.56 17.76
CA GLN A 88 15.46 8.76 18.62
C GLN A 88 15.19 10.03 17.82
N LEU A 89 15.56 10.05 16.53
CA LEU A 89 15.30 11.18 15.64
C LEU A 89 13.81 11.54 15.57
N MET A 90 12.92 10.54 15.63
CA MET A 90 11.48 10.75 15.57
C MET A 90 10.98 11.70 16.65
N SER A 91 11.60 11.71 17.84
CA SER A 91 11.22 12.62 18.93
C SER A 91 11.38 14.11 18.58
N TYR A 92 12.28 14.45 17.65
CA TYR A 92 12.46 15.83 17.19
C TYR A 92 11.43 16.26 16.14
N TYR A 93 10.87 15.31 15.40
CA TYR A 93 9.91 15.56 14.32
C TYR A 93 8.47 15.24 14.71
N GLU A 94 8.26 14.62 15.88
CA GLU A 94 6.94 14.23 16.38
C GLU A 94 5.97 15.42 16.41
N GLU A 95 6.34 16.54 17.04
CA GLU A 95 5.47 17.73 17.11
C GLU A 95 5.12 18.30 15.72
N PRO A 96 6.08 18.54 14.81
CA PRO A 96 5.79 18.92 13.42
C PRO A 96 4.87 17.95 12.68
N ILE A 97 5.12 16.64 12.77
CA ILE A 97 4.34 15.60 12.11
C ILE A 97 2.91 15.59 12.67
N CYS A 98 2.76 15.62 14.00
CA CYS A 98 1.47 15.69 14.68
C CYS A 98 0.69 16.93 14.27
N ALA A 99 1.34 18.09 14.21
CA ALA A 99 0.70 19.34 13.85
C ALA A 99 0.08 19.29 12.44
N GLN A 100 0.74 18.62 11.50
CA GLN A 100 0.27 18.48 10.12
C GLN A 100 -0.78 17.38 9.93
N LEU A 101 -0.58 16.21 10.56
CA LEU A 101 -1.38 15.01 10.25
C LEU A 101 -2.58 14.79 11.17
N LYS A 102 -2.71 15.50 12.30
CA LYS A 102 -3.80 15.30 13.27
C LYS A 102 -5.22 15.31 12.68
N TYR A 103 -5.49 16.18 11.69
CA TYR A 103 -6.82 16.28 11.10
C TYR A 103 -7.09 15.12 10.14
N ILE A 104 -6.06 14.72 9.38
CA ILE A 104 -6.11 13.59 8.45
C ILE A 104 -6.34 12.30 9.24
N ALA A 105 -5.57 12.10 10.32
CA ALA A 105 -5.72 10.97 11.22
C ALA A 105 -7.15 10.83 11.74
N LYS A 106 -7.72 11.94 12.23
CA LYS A 106 -9.10 11.97 12.74
C LYS A 106 -10.14 11.66 11.65
N GLU A 107 -9.93 12.11 10.42
CA GLU A 107 -10.81 11.79 9.30
C GLU A 107 -10.74 10.30 8.96
N MET A 108 -9.54 9.73 8.88
CA MET A 108 -9.33 8.29 8.65
C MET A 108 -10.00 7.44 9.73
N GLU A 109 -9.86 7.80 11.01
CA GLU A 109 -10.55 7.14 12.12
C GLU A 109 -12.08 7.20 11.95
N THR A 110 -12.61 8.37 11.58
CA THR A 110 -14.05 8.55 11.35
C THR A 110 -14.54 7.69 10.17
N LEU A 111 -13.76 7.60 9.09
CA LEU A 111 -14.09 6.75 7.94
C LEU A 111 -14.04 5.27 8.29
N TYR A 112 -13.06 4.87 9.09
CA TYR A 112 -12.94 3.51 9.58
C TYR A 112 -14.14 3.11 10.46
N GLU A 113 -14.57 3.97 11.39
CA GLU A 113 -15.77 3.75 12.20
C GLU A 113 -17.03 3.59 11.33
N LYS A 114 -17.20 4.42 10.30
CA LYS A 114 -18.31 4.30 9.35
C LYS A 114 -18.24 2.97 8.60
N LEU A 115 -17.06 2.58 8.13
CA LEU A 115 -16.84 1.31 7.43
C LEU A 115 -17.21 0.11 8.31
N GLN A 116 -16.77 0.11 9.57
CA GLN A 116 -17.09 -0.94 10.55
C GLN A 116 -18.60 -1.02 10.83
N ASN A 117 -19.27 0.13 10.98
CA ASN A 117 -20.72 0.16 11.15
C ASN A 117 -21.45 -0.38 9.91
N SER A 118 -21.01 -0.01 8.70
CA SER A 118 -21.57 -0.53 7.45
C SER A 118 -21.34 -2.03 7.28
N ARG A 119 -20.17 -2.56 7.68
CA ARG A 119 -19.89 -4.01 7.72
C ARG A 119 -20.83 -4.73 8.70
N GLN A 120 -21.00 -4.22 9.91
CA GLN A 120 -21.91 -4.79 10.92
C GLN A 120 -23.37 -4.80 10.47
N ASN A 121 -23.78 -3.79 9.69
CA ASN A 121 -25.13 -3.70 9.13
C ASN A 121 -25.32 -4.56 7.87
N GLY A 122 -24.26 -5.18 7.35
CA GLY A 122 -24.31 -6.00 6.13
C GLY A 122 -24.42 -5.20 4.83
N ASP A 123 -24.16 -3.88 4.87
CA ASP A 123 -24.16 -3.01 3.69
C ASP A 123 -22.92 -3.24 2.81
N ILE A 124 -21.87 -3.86 3.38
CA ILE A 124 -20.62 -4.20 2.70
C ILE A 124 -20.42 -5.70 2.83
N LEU A 125 -20.33 -6.40 1.70
CA LEU A 125 -19.85 -7.77 1.66
C LEU A 125 -18.36 -7.79 2.01
N GLU A 126 -18.00 -8.12 3.25
CA GLU A 126 -16.71 -8.76 3.47
C GLU A 126 -16.76 -10.13 2.78
N ARG A 127 -16.15 -10.23 1.60
CA ARG A 127 -15.85 -11.54 1.02
C ARG A 127 -14.36 -11.64 0.73
N GLN A 128 -13.66 -12.12 1.75
CA GLN A 128 -12.44 -12.91 1.59
C GLN A 128 -12.76 -14.09 0.65
N PHE A 129 -12.27 -14.02 -0.58
CA PHE A 129 -11.96 -15.22 -1.33
C PHE A 129 -10.48 -15.52 -1.12
N THR A 130 -10.17 -16.32 -0.09
CA THR A 130 -8.90 -17.06 -0.09
C THR A 130 -9.04 -18.10 -1.21
N PHE A 131 -8.29 -17.92 -2.29
CA PHE A 131 -8.38 -18.82 -3.45
C PHE A 131 -8.15 -20.28 -3.03
N GLN A 132 -9.14 -21.13 -3.32
CA GLN A 132 -8.99 -22.59 -3.37
C GLN A 132 -8.77 -23.10 -4.82
N ASP A 133 -8.87 -22.22 -5.84
CA ASP A 133 -8.86 -22.62 -7.26
C ASP A 133 -7.61 -22.22 -8.06
N LEU A 134 -6.70 -21.44 -7.46
CA LEU A 134 -5.35 -21.26 -7.98
C LEU A 134 -4.45 -22.23 -7.21
N ASP A 135 -3.52 -22.90 -7.88
CA ASP A 135 -2.52 -23.72 -7.20
C ASP A 135 -1.57 -22.79 -6.45
N CYS A 136 -2.00 -22.35 -5.24
CA CYS A 136 -1.36 -21.35 -4.41
C CYS A 136 0.10 -21.71 -4.06
N ASN A 137 0.50 -22.96 -4.31
CA ASN A 137 1.84 -23.46 -4.09
C ASN A 137 2.86 -23.00 -5.15
N ASN A 138 2.43 -22.39 -6.27
CA ASN A 138 3.29 -21.95 -7.37
C ASN A 138 3.27 -20.43 -7.63
N LEU A 139 2.64 -19.64 -6.76
CA LEU A 139 2.66 -18.18 -6.89
C LEU A 139 3.95 -17.62 -6.27
N GLU A 140 4.68 -16.84 -7.06
CA GLU A 140 5.92 -16.18 -6.64
C GLU A 140 5.63 -15.09 -5.57
N VAL A 141 4.53 -14.34 -5.76
CA VAL A 141 4.02 -13.37 -4.79
C VAL A 141 2.53 -13.67 -4.55
N PRO A 142 2.11 -14.01 -3.33
CA PRO A 142 0.71 -14.24 -3.01
C PRO A 142 -0.06 -12.90 -2.98
N PHE A 143 -1.33 -12.95 -3.40
CA PHE A 143 -2.22 -11.79 -3.44
C PHE A 143 -3.65 -12.17 -3.06
N GLU A 144 -4.43 -11.20 -2.60
CA GLU A 144 -5.86 -11.32 -2.35
C GLU A 144 -6.68 -10.63 -3.44
N LEU A 145 -7.87 -11.15 -3.74
CA LEU A 145 -8.85 -10.50 -4.61
C LEU A 145 -10.08 -10.12 -3.78
N ILE A 146 -10.36 -8.83 -3.72
CA ILE A 146 -11.47 -8.22 -2.99
C ILE A 146 -12.51 -7.78 -4.01
N SER A 147 -13.77 -8.11 -3.73
CA SER A 147 -14.93 -7.67 -4.52
C SER A 147 -15.57 -6.47 -3.82
N ILE A 148 -15.76 -5.37 -4.55
CA ILE A 148 -16.40 -4.15 -4.04
C ILE A 148 -17.85 -4.12 -4.51
N GLY A 149 -18.76 -3.81 -3.59
CA GLY A 149 -20.18 -3.64 -3.86
C GLY A 149 -21.05 -4.50 -2.95
N SER A 150 -22.29 -4.73 -3.40
CA SER A 150 -23.33 -5.42 -2.65
C SER A 150 -23.62 -6.83 -3.22
N PRO A 151 -24.39 -7.65 -2.48
CA PRO A 151 -25.24 -8.75 -2.94
C PRO A 151 -25.32 -9.00 -4.44
N ASP A 152 -25.99 -7.99 -4.98
CA ASP A 152 -26.72 -7.99 -6.22
C ASP A 152 -26.08 -7.01 -7.23
N ASN A 153 -25.03 -6.28 -6.82
CA ASN A 153 -24.33 -5.32 -7.66
C ASN A 153 -22.83 -5.28 -7.32
N LEU A 154 -22.00 -5.79 -8.23
CA LEU A 154 -20.54 -5.73 -8.13
C LEU A 154 -20.03 -4.44 -8.77
N ASP A 155 -19.54 -3.53 -7.95
CA ASP A 155 -19.09 -2.20 -8.38
C ASP A 155 -17.62 -2.19 -8.79
N GLY A 156 -16.82 -3.14 -8.29
CA GLY A 156 -15.43 -3.28 -8.69
C GLY A 156 -14.71 -4.50 -8.14
N LEU A 157 -13.48 -4.68 -8.62
CA LEU A 157 -12.55 -5.71 -8.18
C LEU A 157 -11.21 -5.06 -7.82
N VAL A 158 -10.63 -5.51 -6.72
CA VAL A 158 -9.32 -5.09 -6.24
C VAL A 158 -8.44 -6.31 -6.02
N VAL A 159 -7.25 -6.34 -6.60
CA VAL A 159 -6.21 -7.31 -6.25
C VAL A 159 -5.09 -6.61 -5.51
N LYS A 160 -4.73 -7.14 -4.33
CA LYS A 160 -3.66 -6.59 -3.50
C LYS A 160 -2.62 -7.65 -3.17
N PRO A 161 -1.32 -7.37 -3.31
CA PRO A 161 -0.28 -8.29 -2.86
C PRO A 161 -0.31 -8.46 -1.34
N LEU A 162 -0.14 -9.68 -0.85
CA LEU A 162 -0.14 -10.01 0.59
C LEU A 162 1.23 -9.78 1.23
N ILE A 163 2.30 -9.71 0.43
CA ILE A 163 3.65 -9.40 0.90
C ILE A 163 3.92 -7.94 0.57
N GLN A 164 4.16 -7.10 1.58
CA GLN A 164 4.37 -5.66 1.39
C GLN A 164 5.85 -5.25 1.19
N SER A 165 6.80 -6.09 1.60
CA SER A 165 8.20 -5.65 1.76
C SER A 165 9.18 -6.13 0.67
N GLU A 166 8.84 -7.09 -0.18
CA GLU A 166 9.83 -7.77 -1.04
C GLU A 166 9.34 -8.06 -2.48
N PHE A 167 8.42 -7.26 -3.02
CA PHE A 167 7.96 -7.43 -4.40
C PHE A 167 8.18 -6.18 -5.26
N ARG A 168 8.30 -6.42 -6.56
CA ARG A 168 8.38 -5.41 -7.62
C ARG A 168 7.22 -5.63 -8.59
N ILE A 169 6.72 -4.52 -9.12
CA ILE A 169 5.74 -4.52 -10.21
C ILE A 169 6.52 -4.45 -11.53
N ASN A 170 6.44 -5.51 -12.33
CA ASN A 170 7.12 -5.56 -13.62
C ASN A 170 6.14 -5.29 -14.76
N ILE A 171 5.98 -4.00 -15.10
CA ILE A 171 5.06 -3.54 -16.15
C ILE A 171 5.50 -4.03 -17.55
N ASP A 172 6.80 -4.26 -17.76
CA ASP A 172 7.32 -4.75 -19.05
C ASP A 172 6.72 -6.13 -19.41
N LEU A 173 6.33 -6.94 -18.42
CA LEU A 173 5.72 -8.27 -18.64
C LEU A 173 4.30 -8.22 -19.18
N VAL A 174 3.60 -7.09 -19.03
CA VAL A 174 2.23 -6.93 -19.53
C VAL A 174 2.15 -6.04 -20.76
N ALA A 175 3.26 -5.45 -21.20
CA ALA A 175 3.31 -4.55 -22.36
C ALA A 175 2.88 -5.23 -23.68
N ASP A 176 3.05 -6.55 -23.79
CA ASP A 176 2.65 -7.31 -24.99
C ASP A 176 1.14 -7.61 -25.03
N ILE A 177 0.45 -7.52 -23.89
CA ILE A 177 -0.98 -7.90 -23.76
C ILE A 177 -1.89 -6.72 -23.39
N ALA A 178 -1.31 -5.59 -22.97
CA ALA A 178 -2.04 -4.40 -22.53
C ALA A 178 -1.44 -3.12 -23.14
N LEU A 179 -2.32 -2.17 -23.48
CA LEU A 179 -1.89 -0.80 -23.74
C LEU A 179 -1.75 -0.08 -22.41
N ILE A 180 -0.52 0.35 -22.08
CA ILE A 180 -0.22 1.08 -20.86
C ILE A 180 -0.34 2.59 -21.11
N GLN A 181 -1.10 3.31 -20.29
CA GLN A 181 -1.18 4.77 -20.26
C GLN A 181 -0.77 5.30 -18.88
N GLY A 182 -0.16 6.49 -18.87
CA GLY A 182 0.41 7.12 -17.68
C GLY A 182 1.91 7.34 -17.81
N GLN A 183 2.40 8.47 -17.29
CA GLN A 183 3.85 8.75 -17.20
C GLN A 183 4.42 8.36 -15.84
N TRP A 184 3.55 8.24 -14.85
CA TRP A 184 3.82 7.82 -13.49
C TRP A 184 2.55 7.20 -12.91
N PHE A 185 2.64 6.52 -11.77
CA PHE A 185 1.48 6.00 -11.06
C PHE A 185 0.43 7.10 -10.79
N PRO A 186 -0.87 6.76 -10.89
CA PRO A 186 -1.41 5.46 -11.29
C PRO A 186 -1.25 5.18 -12.80
N TYR A 187 -1.09 3.91 -13.16
CA TYR A 187 -1.07 3.47 -14.57
C TYR A 187 -2.40 2.85 -14.99
N ASP A 188 -2.85 3.19 -16.19
CA ASP A 188 -4.00 2.53 -16.81
C ASP A 188 -3.52 1.42 -17.75
N LEU A 189 -3.94 0.19 -17.49
CA LEU A 189 -3.76 -0.97 -18.37
C LEU A 189 -5.05 -1.23 -19.13
N ILE A 190 -5.02 -1.03 -20.44
CA ILE A 190 -6.18 -1.24 -21.32
C ILE A 190 -6.00 -2.58 -22.03
N ILE A 191 -6.88 -3.54 -21.72
CA ILE A 191 -6.94 -4.86 -22.34
C ILE A 191 -8.33 -5.03 -22.94
N GLN A 192 -8.40 -5.07 -24.28
CA GLN A 192 -9.67 -5.09 -25.01
C GLN A 192 -10.55 -3.89 -24.61
N GLU A 193 -11.68 -4.13 -23.94
CA GLU A 193 -12.63 -3.12 -23.47
C GLU A 193 -12.52 -2.87 -21.94
N LEU A 194 -11.56 -3.54 -21.28
CA LEU A 194 -11.35 -3.47 -19.84
C LEU A 194 -10.21 -2.50 -19.52
N VAL A 195 -10.43 -1.66 -18.50
CA VAL A 195 -9.42 -0.71 -17.99
C VAL A 195 -9.11 -1.10 -16.55
N PHE A 196 -7.86 -1.51 -16.33
CA PHE A 196 -7.33 -1.78 -15.00
C PHE A 196 -6.44 -0.63 -14.58
N VAL A 197 -6.50 -0.24 -13.32
CA VAL A 197 -5.64 0.79 -12.74
C VAL A 197 -4.66 0.10 -11.81
N ILE A 198 -3.37 0.37 -12.00
CA ILE A 198 -2.32 -0.01 -11.03
C ILE A 198 -1.97 1.21 -10.21
N ASP A 199 -2.00 1.09 -8.89
CA ASP A 199 -1.53 2.12 -7.95
C ASP A 199 -0.08 1.87 -7.50
N ASP A 200 0.51 2.85 -6.82
CA ASP A 200 1.92 2.86 -6.41
C ASP A 200 2.29 1.81 -5.35
N ASP A 201 1.30 1.34 -4.59
CA ASP A 201 1.41 0.25 -3.61
C ASP A 201 1.24 -1.14 -4.25
N GLY A 202 1.06 -1.19 -5.58
CA GLY A 202 0.85 -2.41 -6.35
C GLY A 202 -0.58 -2.90 -6.36
N THR A 203 -1.53 -2.14 -5.80
CA THR A 203 -2.95 -2.46 -5.91
C THR A 203 -3.40 -2.39 -7.36
N LEU A 204 -4.08 -3.44 -7.82
CA LEU A 204 -4.75 -3.50 -9.11
C LEU A 204 -6.25 -3.32 -8.91
N PHE A 205 -6.86 -2.41 -9.65
CA PHE A 205 -8.29 -2.12 -9.54
C PHE A 205 -8.97 -2.13 -10.91
N ILE A 206 -10.22 -2.59 -10.96
CA ILE A 206 -11.12 -2.36 -12.07
C ILE A 206 -12.51 -2.02 -11.54
N SER A 207 -13.12 -0.97 -12.10
CA SER A 207 -14.55 -0.71 -11.88
C SER A 207 -15.35 -1.63 -12.78
N THR A 208 -16.31 -2.34 -12.19
CA THR A 208 -17.19 -3.28 -12.89
C THR A 208 -18.64 -2.83 -12.87
N GLU A 209 -18.87 -1.57 -12.54
CA GLU A 209 -20.22 -1.00 -12.46
C GLU A 209 -20.95 -1.21 -13.79
N ASN A 210 -22.14 -1.80 -13.74
CA ASN A 210 -22.98 -2.10 -14.90
C ASN A 210 -22.38 -3.11 -15.91
N PHE A 211 -21.34 -3.86 -15.55
CA PHE A 211 -20.83 -4.92 -16.44
C PHE A 211 -21.85 -6.06 -16.57
N PRO A 212 -22.08 -6.59 -17.79
CA PRO A 212 -22.81 -7.83 -17.93
C PRO A 212 -22.00 -9.01 -17.36
N GLU A 213 -22.66 -10.09 -16.93
CA GLU A 213 -22.02 -11.29 -16.34
C GLU A 213 -20.84 -11.83 -17.17
N THR A 214 -20.93 -11.77 -18.49
CA THR A 214 -19.87 -12.22 -19.39
C THR A 214 -18.59 -11.37 -19.27
N LEU A 215 -18.74 -10.05 -19.13
CA LEU A 215 -17.63 -9.12 -18.91
C LEU A 215 -17.09 -9.24 -17.48
N LEU A 216 -17.96 -9.45 -16.50
CA LEU A 216 -17.54 -9.71 -15.12
C LEU A 216 -16.60 -10.91 -15.03
N LYS A 217 -16.99 -12.04 -15.61
CA LYS A 217 -16.15 -13.25 -15.63
C LYS A 217 -14.80 -13.00 -16.32
N THR A 218 -14.82 -12.23 -17.40
CA THR A 218 -13.60 -11.85 -18.14
C THR A 218 -12.71 -10.94 -17.28
N ALA A 219 -13.28 -9.96 -16.58
CA ALA A 219 -12.56 -9.06 -15.68
C ALA A 219 -11.90 -9.84 -14.52
N TYR A 220 -12.63 -10.77 -13.89
CA TYR A 220 -12.09 -11.66 -12.85
C TYR A 220 -10.87 -12.45 -13.33
N GLN A 221 -10.96 -13.09 -14.50
CA GLN A 221 -9.86 -13.88 -15.04
C GLN A 221 -8.67 -13.01 -15.44
N THR A 222 -8.94 -11.85 -16.02
CA THR A 222 -7.91 -10.93 -16.51
C THR A 222 -7.15 -10.27 -15.37
N ILE A 223 -7.83 -9.79 -14.31
CA ILE A 223 -7.15 -9.16 -13.16
C ILE A 223 -6.26 -10.15 -12.42
N GLN A 224 -6.66 -11.42 -12.34
CA GLN A 224 -5.84 -12.49 -11.78
C GLN A 224 -4.58 -12.75 -12.63
N GLN A 225 -4.74 -12.89 -13.94
CA GLN A 225 -3.60 -13.11 -14.85
C GLN A 225 -2.62 -11.93 -14.83
N LEU A 226 -3.15 -10.71 -14.75
CA LEU A 226 -2.35 -9.50 -14.56
C LEU A 226 -1.54 -9.57 -13.25
N ALA A 227 -2.18 -9.83 -12.12
CA ALA A 227 -1.50 -9.94 -10.83
C ALA A 227 -0.39 -11.01 -10.83
N MET A 228 -0.67 -12.19 -11.39
CA MET A 228 0.32 -13.28 -11.53
C MET A 228 1.54 -12.90 -12.39
N SER A 229 1.33 -12.03 -13.37
CA SER A 229 2.39 -11.59 -14.27
C SER A 229 3.18 -10.41 -13.70
N LEU A 230 2.47 -9.47 -13.05
CA LEU A 230 3.01 -8.20 -12.57
C LEU A 230 3.82 -8.35 -11.28
N TYR A 231 3.35 -9.16 -10.33
CA TYR A 231 4.00 -9.28 -9.02
C TYR A 231 5.18 -10.26 -9.10
N LYS A 232 6.38 -9.76 -8.87
CA LYS A 232 7.64 -10.52 -8.86
C LYS A 232 8.41 -10.28 -7.58
N LEU A 233 9.10 -11.31 -7.09
CA LEU A 233 10.00 -11.12 -5.94
C LEU A 233 11.18 -10.24 -6.38
N ASP A 234 11.66 -9.43 -5.44
CA ASP A 234 12.86 -8.65 -5.67
C ASP A 234 14.10 -9.57 -5.65
N GLU A 235 14.56 -10.00 -6.82
CA GLU A 235 15.85 -10.68 -6.95
C GLU A 235 17.00 -9.67 -6.80
N GLN A 236 17.31 -9.27 -5.57
CA GLN A 236 18.62 -8.73 -5.22
C GLN A 236 19.37 -9.71 -4.32
N ASP A 237 20.53 -10.16 -4.82
CA ASP A 237 21.54 -11.05 -4.22
C ASP A 237 21.33 -12.58 -4.29
N ALA A 238 21.05 -13.09 -5.50
CA ALA A 238 21.52 -14.41 -5.93
C ALA A 238 22.66 -14.27 -6.95
N SER A 239 23.71 -13.52 -6.61
CA SER A 239 24.98 -13.52 -7.33
C SER A 239 26.11 -13.67 -6.32
N ILE A 240 26.80 -14.81 -6.45
CA ILE A 240 27.92 -15.34 -5.67
C ILE A 240 29.06 -14.35 -5.53
#